data_AF-A0A3P8AU82-F1
#
_entry.id   AF-A0A3P8AU82-F1
#
_cell.length_a   1.000
_cell.length_b   1.000
_cell.length_c   1.000
_cell.angle_alpha   90.00
_cell.angle_beta   90.00
_cell.angle_gamma   90.00
#
_symmetry.space_group_name_H-M   'P 1'
#
loop_
_entity.id
_entity.type
_entity.pdbx_description
1 polymer ?
#
loop_
_entity_poly.entity_id
_entity_poly.type
_entity_poly.pdbx_seq_one_letter_code
_entity_poly.pdbx_strand_id
1 'polypeptide(L)'
;MQLGTVSLDDSDDDEIKVSGKAVQLVKDIQVRVLAEVAKHLRVSDARRVEIENVAQVATEEAVAAVRKICSRIEKRNERQEVQQDVQFQEMLRQRKKEQDELIQLKQLLALRDQELSVLRQAQEAKSGPAQPMEVDETSKPGWWEKACGLEGASCDAFPLIAVQSKSEAKRSEKKFDVTDAMHSLHAQFRCQRQPFPIMPGHPGIPADATSRCQCGLTLTVSDLISNVPQPVNDHRVETVLEAARVLAIWNGVRTLTDKVKWICDPFHRRIFEIGWKIAKTTDWNLVLTEIGKKHHKALVVVPETLKRLKHLQKTIKNVDVFYYRKFSEVHLRKNELFRNELGHVVFVMPSLEPKQTGCWLPFVAAMDMWLGIGCRLYLVAGPVGREQSSWFRVAERARSHVHRDLEYRPEKAEQIVDKLPVSAGVIPADSPCLEVGMIDDDKAWIPEAGVQKFYSKMADVLSS
;
A
#
# COMPACT_ATOMS: atom_id res chain seq x y z
N MET A 1 -3.85 -30.30 -17.36
CA MET A 1 -2.51 -30.09 -16.78
C MET A 1 -2.01 -28.74 -17.27
N GLN A 2 -2.07 -27.72 -16.44
CA GLN A 2 -1.53 -26.39 -16.73
C GLN A 2 -0.20 -26.26 -15.98
N LEU A 3 0.88 -26.08 -16.75
CA LEU A 3 2.21 -25.77 -16.27
C LEU A 3 2.23 -24.32 -15.80
N GLY A 4 2.48 -24.12 -14.50
CA GLY A 4 2.65 -22.80 -13.90
C GLY A 4 3.95 -22.15 -14.36
N THR A 5 3.86 -20.89 -14.77
CA THR A 5 4.99 -20.01 -15.07
C THR A 5 5.69 -19.63 -13.77
N VAL A 6 6.88 -20.17 -13.56
CA VAL A 6 7.78 -19.83 -12.45
C VAL A 6 8.45 -18.47 -12.76
N SER A 7 8.36 -17.55 -11.80
CA SER A 7 9.03 -16.23 -11.83
C SER A 7 10.54 -16.40 -11.66
N LEU A 8 11.32 -15.76 -12.55
CA LEU A 8 12.76 -15.91 -12.76
C LEU A 8 13.53 -14.61 -12.45
N ASP A 9 13.21 -13.88 -11.37
CA ASP A 9 13.81 -12.53 -11.16
C ASP A 9 14.78 -12.42 -9.96
N ASP A 10 15.02 -13.50 -9.22
CA ASP A 10 16.14 -13.60 -8.25
C ASP A 10 17.33 -14.41 -8.84
N SER A 11 17.28 -14.73 -10.14
CA SER A 11 18.14 -15.73 -10.78
C SER A 11 19.56 -15.26 -11.06
N ASP A 12 19.80 -13.99 -11.37
CA ASP A 12 21.02 -13.59 -12.08
C ASP A 12 22.31 -13.65 -11.23
N ASP A 13 22.23 -13.22 -9.97
CA ASP A 13 23.35 -13.27 -9.02
C ASP A 13 23.61 -14.71 -8.53
N ASP A 14 22.57 -15.53 -8.53
CA ASP A 14 22.67 -16.95 -8.26
C ASP A 14 23.14 -17.74 -9.49
N GLU A 15 22.85 -17.30 -10.71
CA GLU A 15 23.32 -17.89 -11.97
C GLU A 15 24.83 -17.70 -12.15
N ILE A 16 25.37 -16.52 -11.83
CA ILE A 16 26.81 -16.27 -11.85
C ILE A 16 27.53 -17.07 -10.74
N LYS A 17 26.91 -17.25 -9.57
CA LYS A 17 27.45 -18.15 -8.53
C LYS A 17 27.33 -19.62 -8.92
N VAL A 18 26.26 -20.00 -9.60
CA VAL A 18 26.03 -21.37 -10.11
C VAL A 18 27.07 -21.71 -11.17
N SER A 19 27.47 -20.76 -12.01
CA SER A 19 28.51 -21.01 -13.01
C SER A 19 29.90 -21.17 -12.40
N GLY A 20 30.24 -20.37 -11.37
CA GLY A 20 31.45 -20.58 -10.58
C GLY A 20 31.49 -21.97 -9.92
N LYS A 21 30.35 -22.40 -9.35
CA LYS A 21 30.19 -23.75 -8.79
C LYS A 21 30.27 -24.85 -9.85
N ALA A 22 29.73 -24.62 -11.05
CA ALA A 22 29.79 -25.58 -12.15
C ALA A 22 31.23 -25.80 -12.63
N VAL A 23 32.02 -24.73 -12.78
CA VAL A 23 33.46 -24.84 -13.09
C VAL A 23 34.20 -25.61 -12.00
N GLN A 24 33.90 -25.33 -10.73
CA GLN A 24 34.51 -26.05 -9.62
C GLN A 24 34.16 -27.54 -9.64
N LEU A 25 32.88 -27.87 -9.87
CA LEU A 25 32.40 -29.25 -9.92
C LEU A 25 33.07 -30.06 -11.05
N VAL A 26 33.23 -29.45 -12.23
CA VAL A 26 33.93 -30.07 -13.37
C VAL A 26 35.39 -30.38 -13.01
N LYS A 27 36.09 -29.45 -12.35
CA LYS A 27 37.46 -29.66 -11.87
C LYS A 27 37.54 -30.73 -10.77
N ASP A 28 36.58 -30.76 -9.85
CA ASP A 28 36.52 -31.76 -8.79
C ASP A 28 36.30 -33.17 -9.36
N ILE A 29 35.49 -33.30 -10.42
CA ILE A 29 35.32 -34.56 -11.16
C ILE A 29 36.65 -35.00 -11.77
N GLN A 30 37.38 -34.09 -12.42
CA GLN A 30 38.71 -34.38 -12.96
C GLN A 30 39.64 -34.93 -11.89
N VAL A 31 39.73 -34.27 -10.73
CA VAL A 31 40.57 -34.72 -9.61
C VAL A 31 40.20 -36.14 -9.15
N ARG A 32 38.89 -36.45 -9.07
CA ARG A 32 38.43 -37.80 -8.70
C ARG A 32 38.78 -38.85 -9.75
N VAL A 33 38.66 -38.53 -11.03
CA VAL A 33 39.04 -39.42 -12.14
C VAL A 33 40.53 -39.70 -12.09
N LEU A 34 41.37 -38.66 -11.97
CA LEU A 34 42.83 -38.80 -11.89
C LEU A 34 43.26 -39.61 -10.65
N ALA A 35 42.60 -39.39 -9.50
CA ALA A 35 42.85 -40.15 -8.29
C ALA A 35 42.50 -41.65 -8.46
N GLU A 36 41.41 -41.96 -9.16
CA GLU A 36 41.02 -43.35 -9.43
C GLU A 36 41.99 -44.02 -10.40
N VAL A 37 42.40 -43.34 -11.48
CA VAL A 37 43.41 -43.82 -12.43
C VAL A 37 44.73 -44.14 -11.70
N ALA A 38 45.15 -43.27 -10.78
CA ALA A 38 46.37 -43.47 -10.01
C ALA A 38 46.36 -44.69 -9.08
N LYS A 39 45.17 -45.18 -8.66
CA LYS A 39 45.05 -46.41 -7.86
C LYS A 39 45.34 -47.67 -8.68
N HIS A 40 44.98 -47.66 -9.96
CA HIS A 40 45.03 -48.86 -10.81
C HIS A 40 46.22 -48.89 -11.77
N LEU A 41 46.80 -47.74 -12.11
CA LEU A 41 47.89 -47.65 -13.08
C LEU A 41 49.16 -47.01 -12.48
N ARG A 42 50.30 -47.66 -12.71
CA ARG A 42 51.62 -47.13 -12.34
C ARG A 42 51.94 -45.89 -13.16
N VAL A 43 52.75 -45.00 -12.59
CA VAL A 43 53.17 -43.74 -13.21
C VAL A 43 53.84 -43.95 -14.58
N SER A 44 54.52 -45.09 -14.78
CA SER A 44 55.21 -45.44 -16.02
C SER A 44 54.32 -46.11 -17.09
N ASP A 45 53.03 -46.35 -16.83
CA ASP A 45 52.13 -46.98 -17.80
C ASP A 45 51.71 -45.94 -18.86
N ALA A 46 51.97 -46.22 -20.14
CA ALA A 46 51.61 -45.31 -21.24
C ALA A 46 50.10 -45.02 -21.31
N ARG A 47 49.26 -46.00 -20.92
CA ARG A 47 47.79 -45.83 -20.91
C ARG A 47 47.34 -44.84 -19.86
N ARG A 48 48.08 -44.70 -18.75
CA ARG A 48 47.80 -43.68 -17.74
C ARG A 48 47.94 -42.29 -18.33
N VAL A 49 49.04 -42.02 -19.01
CA VAL A 49 49.31 -40.72 -19.65
C VAL A 49 48.22 -40.37 -20.67
N GLU A 50 47.77 -41.35 -21.45
CA GLU A 50 46.68 -41.15 -22.41
C GLU A 50 45.35 -40.79 -21.72
N ILE A 51 44.98 -41.51 -20.65
CA ILE A 51 43.75 -41.22 -19.89
C ILE A 51 43.82 -39.85 -19.19
N GLU A 52 44.96 -39.51 -18.59
CA GLU A 52 45.16 -38.22 -17.92
C GLU A 52 45.05 -37.06 -18.94
N ASN A 53 45.63 -37.22 -20.14
CA ASN A 53 45.51 -36.25 -21.23
C ASN A 53 44.06 -36.09 -21.70
N VAL A 54 43.33 -37.19 -21.92
CA VAL A 54 41.91 -37.13 -22.32
C VAL A 54 41.07 -36.45 -21.24
N ALA A 55 41.30 -36.76 -19.96
CA ALA A 55 40.60 -36.12 -18.85
C ALA A 55 40.89 -34.62 -18.75
N GLN A 56 42.14 -34.20 -18.99
CA GLN A 56 42.53 -32.79 -19.05
C GLN A 56 41.84 -32.06 -20.19
N VAL A 57 41.92 -32.59 -21.43
CA VAL A 57 41.29 -31.96 -22.61
C VAL A 57 39.78 -31.85 -22.43
N ALA A 58 39.11 -32.92 -21.98
CA ALA A 58 37.67 -32.90 -21.73
C ALA A 58 37.27 -31.88 -20.65
N THR A 59 38.10 -31.72 -19.61
CA THR A 59 37.89 -30.72 -18.56
C THR A 59 38.02 -29.30 -19.10
N GLU A 60 39.05 -29.04 -19.91
CA GLU A 60 39.27 -27.73 -20.52
C GLU A 60 38.14 -27.34 -21.47
N GLU A 61 37.67 -28.27 -22.31
CA GLU A 61 36.53 -28.07 -23.20
C GLU A 61 35.24 -27.77 -22.43
N ALA A 62 34.96 -28.54 -21.37
CA ALA A 62 33.80 -28.33 -20.52
C ALA A 62 33.85 -26.96 -19.81
N VAL A 63 35.00 -26.56 -19.27
CA VAL A 63 35.19 -25.25 -18.64
C VAL A 63 35.04 -24.12 -19.67
N ALA A 64 35.57 -24.28 -20.87
CA ALA A 64 35.40 -23.31 -21.95
C ALA A 64 33.93 -23.15 -22.37
N ALA A 65 33.18 -24.24 -22.44
CA ALA A 65 31.74 -24.20 -22.73
C ALA A 65 30.95 -23.47 -21.63
N VAL A 66 31.24 -23.74 -20.35
CA VAL A 66 30.60 -23.04 -19.22
C VAL A 66 30.91 -21.54 -19.28
N ARG A 67 32.17 -21.14 -19.50
CA ARG A 67 32.55 -19.72 -19.63
C ARG A 67 31.83 -19.03 -20.79
N LYS A 68 31.67 -19.72 -21.93
CA LYS A 68 30.92 -19.19 -23.08
C LYS A 68 29.45 -18.94 -22.74
N ILE A 69 28.83 -19.80 -21.94
CA ILE A 69 27.45 -19.61 -21.45
C ILE A 69 27.39 -18.40 -20.51
N CYS A 70 28.33 -18.28 -19.56
CA CYS A 70 28.38 -17.13 -18.63
C CYS A 70 28.46 -15.80 -19.37
N SER A 71 29.35 -15.68 -20.35
CA SER A 71 29.50 -14.44 -21.12
C SER A 71 28.26 -14.08 -21.94
N ARG A 72 27.41 -15.06 -22.30
CA ARG A 72 26.14 -14.81 -22.97
C ARG A 72 25.08 -14.31 -22.00
N ILE A 73 25.07 -14.83 -20.77
CA ILE A 73 24.17 -14.39 -19.70
C ILE A 73 24.53 -12.96 -19.28
N GLU A 74 25.80 -12.67 -19.02
CA GLU A 74 26.28 -11.32 -18.69
C GLU A 74 25.85 -10.28 -19.74
N LYS A 75 26.07 -10.56 -21.03
CA LYS A 75 25.63 -9.68 -22.12
C LYS A 75 24.11 -9.51 -22.22
N ARG A 76 23.33 -10.50 -21.79
CA ARG A 76 21.87 -10.40 -21.75
C ARG A 76 21.44 -9.50 -20.60
N ASN A 77 22.08 -9.65 -19.45
CA ASN A 77 21.79 -8.85 -18.26
C ASN A 77 22.14 -7.38 -18.50
N GLU A 78 23.31 -7.08 -19.10
CA GLU A 78 23.68 -5.72 -19.52
C GLU A 78 22.62 -5.09 -20.45
N ARG A 79 22.12 -5.86 -21.44
CA ARG A 79 21.06 -5.36 -22.34
C ARG A 79 19.74 -5.10 -21.60
N GLN A 80 19.41 -5.95 -20.64
CA GLN A 80 18.19 -5.82 -19.84
C GLN A 80 18.27 -4.61 -18.89
N GLU A 81 19.43 -4.36 -18.28
CA GLU A 81 19.69 -3.15 -17.50
C GLU A 81 19.55 -1.89 -18.35
N VAL A 82 20.20 -1.83 -19.52
CA VAL A 82 20.07 -0.70 -20.45
C VAL A 82 18.61 -0.50 -20.89
N GLN A 83 17.87 -1.57 -21.15
CA GLN A 83 16.46 -1.48 -21.52
C GLN A 83 15.59 -0.94 -20.37
N GLN A 84 15.85 -1.36 -19.14
CA GLN A 84 15.15 -0.84 -17.95
C GLN A 84 15.48 0.64 -17.71
N ASP A 85 16.74 1.04 -17.87
CA ASP A 85 17.16 2.43 -17.77
C ASP A 85 16.46 3.32 -18.80
N VAL A 86 16.34 2.84 -20.05
CA VAL A 86 15.60 3.56 -21.10
C VAL A 86 14.12 3.71 -20.73
N GLN A 87 13.47 2.65 -20.25
CA GLN A 87 12.07 2.71 -19.80
C GLN A 87 11.89 3.66 -18.61
N PHE A 88 12.85 3.67 -17.68
CA PHE A 88 12.83 4.54 -16.52
C PHE A 88 13.01 6.02 -16.91
N GLN A 89 13.94 6.32 -17.82
CA GLN A 89 14.13 7.66 -18.38
C GLN A 89 12.86 8.17 -19.08
N GLU A 90 12.16 7.30 -19.81
CA GLU A 90 10.91 7.68 -20.47
C GLU A 90 9.79 7.96 -19.46
N MET A 91 9.68 7.16 -18.40
CA MET A 91 8.75 7.42 -17.29
C MET A 91 9.05 8.78 -16.62
N LEU A 92 10.32 9.11 -16.40
CA LEU A 92 10.71 10.41 -15.83
C LEU A 92 10.35 11.58 -16.76
N ARG A 93 10.53 11.42 -18.08
CA ARG A 93 10.10 12.43 -19.07
C ARG A 93 8.60 12.64 -19.04
N GLN A 94 7.83 11.56 -18.97
CA GLN A 94 6.38 11.62 -18.90
C GLN A 94 5.90 12.33 -17.62
N ARG A 95 6.47 11.98 -16.46
CA ARG A 95 6.15 12.65 -15.19
C ARG A 95 6.50 14.14 -15.22
N LYS A 96 7.62 14.52 -15.84
CA LYS A 96 8.00 15.93 -16.00
C LYS A 96 6.99 16.68 -16.86
N LYS A 97 6.54 16.07 -17.97
CA LYS A 97 5.49 16.65 -18.82
C LYS A 97 4.19 16.86 -18.04
N GLU A 98 3.75 15.87 -17.28
CA GLU A 98 2.56 15.97 -16.41
C GLU A 98 2.70 17.06 -15.35
N GLN A 99 3.90 17.24 -14.79
CA GLN A 99 4.18 18.31 -13.84
C GLN A 99 4.09 19.69 -14.50
N ASP A 100 4.62 19.85 -15.71
CA ASP A 100 4.54 21.09 -16.48
C ASP A 100 3.09 21.44 -16.85
N GLU A 101 2.29 20.44 -17.25
CA GLU A 101 0.85 20.58 -17.50
C GLU A 101 0.08 21.01 -16.23
N LEU A 102 0.40 20.42 -15.07
CA LEU A 102 -0.20 20.80 -13.79
C LEU A 102 0.13 22.25 -13.42
N ILE A 103 1.35 22.71 -13.69
CA ILE A 103 1.76 24.10 -13.45
C ILE A 103 0.94 25.06 -14.33
N GLN A 104 0.76 24.72 -15.62
CA GLN A 104 -0.07 25.52 -16.53
C GLN A 104 -1.54 25.59 -16.07
N LEU A 105 -2.11 24.46 -15.64
CA LEU A 105 -3.48 24.42 -15.12
C LEU A 105 -3.65 25.29 -13.87
N LYS A 106 -2.67 25.28 -12.95
CA LYS A 106 -2.70 26.15 -11.76
C LYS A 106 -2.67 27.63 -12.11
N GLN A 107 -1.88 28.03 -13.11
CA GLN A 107 -1.84 29.42 -13.58
C GLN A 107 -3.18 29.83 -14.21
N LEU A 108 -3.80 28.94 -14.98
CA LEU A 108 -5.10 29.20 -15.58
C LEU A 108 -6.22 29.30 -14.53
N LEU A 109 -6.16 28.48 -13.47
CA LEU A 109 -7.10 28.55 -12.36
C LEU A 109 -6.98 29.88 -11.61
N ALA A 110 -5.76 30.35 -11.34
CA ALA A 110 -5.51 31.64 -10.69
C ALA A 110 -6.05 32.82 -11.52
N LEU A 111 -5.94 32.77 -12.86
CA LEU A 111 -6.55 33.76 -13.76
C LEU A 111 -8.08 33.76 -13.65
N ARG A 112 -8.72 32.58 -13.60
CA ARG A 112 -10.18 32.48 -13.44
C ARG A 112 -10.66 32.99 -12.09
N ASP A 113 -9.92 32.73 -11.02
CA ASP A 113 -10.25 33.26 -9.69
C ASP A 113 -10.17 34.79 -9.67
N GLN A 114 -9.20 35.38 -10.37
CA GLN A 114 -9.10 36.82 -10.53
C GLN A 114 -10.30 37.41 -11.30
N GLU A 115 -10.71 36.79 -12.41
CA GLU A 115 -11.90 37.19 -13.16
C GLU A 115 -13.17 37.11 -12.30
N LEU A 116 -13.35 36.03 -11.55
CA LEU A 116 -14.48 35.86 -10.63
C LEU A 116 -14.49 36.92 -9.53
N SER A 117 -13.32 37.30 -9.02
CA SER A 117 -13.21 38.38 -8.02
C SER A 117 -13.68 39.72 -8.59
N VAL A 118 -13.32 40.04 -9.83
CA VAL A 118 -13.78 41.27 -10.51
C VAL A 118 -15.29 41.26 -10.71
N LEU A 119 -15.86 40.11 -11.11
CA LEU A 119 -17.31 39.97 -11.27
C LEU A 119 -18.06 40.15 -9.95
N ARG A 120 -17.55 39.60 -8.84
CA ARG A 120 -18.13 39.81 -7.50
C ARG A 120 -18.13 41.29 -7.11
N GLN A 121 -17.01 41.98 -7.29
CA GLN A 121 -16.92 43.42 -7.01
C GLN A 121 -17.89 44.24 -7.88
N ALA A 122 -18.03 43.89 -9.16
CA ALA A 122 -18.98 44.56 -10.05
C ALA A 122 -20.44 44.29 -9.65
N GLN A 123 -20.76 43.12 -9.12
CA GLN A 123 -22.08 42.78 -8.61
C GLN A 123 -22.39 43.53 -7.31
N GLU A 124 -21.43 43.58 -6.38
CA GLU A 124 -21.52 44.35 -5.14
C GLU A 124 -21.73 45.85 -5.40
N ALA A 125 -21.05 46.41 -6.41
CA ALA A 125 -21.25 47.80 -6.82
C ALA A 125 -22.63 48.09 -7.44
N LYS A 126 -23.29 47.08 -8.02
CA LYS A 126 -24.64 47.19 -8.61
C LYS A 126 -25.74 46.99 -7.58
N SER A 127 -25.51 46.18 -6.56
CA SER A 127 -26.34 46.19 -5.34
C SER A 127 -26.02 47.46 -4.57
N GLY A 128 -26.70 48.57 -4.89
CA GLY A 128 -26.66 49.78 -4.07
C GLY A 128 -26.93 49.46 -2.60
N PRO A 129 -26.58 50.35 -1.66
CA PRO A 129 -26.67 50.10 -0.22
C PRO A 129 -28.06 49.54 0.08
N ALA A 130 -28.10 48.28 0.49
CA ALA A 130 -29.32 47.68 0.98
C ALA A 130 -29.76 48.56 2.14
N GLN A 131 -30.77 49.40 1.90
CA GLN A 131 -31.46 50.05 3.00
C GLN A 131 -31.87 48.90 3.92
N PRO A 132 -31.59 49.00 5.24
CA PRO A 132 -32.08 48.02 6.18
C PRO A 132 -33.59 48.03 6.01
N MET A 133 -34.12 46.99 5.37
CA MET A 133 -35.54 46.75 5.39
C MET A 133 -35.80 46.41 6.86
N GLU A 134 -36.34 47.38 7.60
CA GLU A 134 -36.95 47.12 8.89
C GLU A 134 -38.00 46.05 8.64
N VAL A 135 -37.62 44.81 8.93
CA VAL A 135 -38.59 43.73 9.11
C VAL A 135 -39.24 44.05 10.44
N ASP A 136 -40.29 44.85 10.37
CA ASP A 136 -41.26 45.02 11.45
C ASP A 136 -41.74 43.61 11.82
N GLU A 137 -41.29 43.11 12.98
CA GLU A 137 -41.75 41.88 13.61
C GLU A 137 -43.20 42.05 14.09
N THR A 138 -44.12 42.39 13.18
CA THR A 138 -45.53 42.10 13.40
C THR A 138 -45.78 40.69 12.91
N SER A 139 -45.69 39.76 13.85
CA SER A 139 -46.16 38.38 13.69
C SER A 139 -47.65 38.39 13.32
N LYS A 140 -47.96 38.49 12.03
CA LYS A 140 -49.29 38.17 11.50
C LYS A 140 -49.26 36.71 11.05
N PRO A 141 -49.90 35.79 11.79
CA PRO A 141 -50.14 34.44 11.29
C PRO A 141 -51.05 34.58 10.07
N GLY A 142 -50.59 34.14 8.90
CA GLY A 142 -51.43 34.10 7.69
C GLY A 142 -50.76 34.43 6.36
N TRP A 143 -49.47 34.83 6.33
CA TRP A 143 -48.80 35.10 5.04
C TRP A 143 -48.67 33.85 4.16
N TRP A 144 -48.51 32.69 4.79
CA TRP A 144 -48.37 31.38 4.18
C TRP A 144 -49.72 30.85 3.63
N GLU A 145 -50.84 31.15 4.30
CA GLU A 145 -52.19 30.84 3.79
C GLU A 145 -52.53 31.65 2.52
N LYS A 146 -52.01 32.89 2.41
CA LYS A 146 -52.19 33.72 1.21
C LYS A 146 -51.34 33.25 0.03
N ALA A 147 -50.19 32.65 0.27
CA ALA A 147 -49.34 32.07 -0.77
C ALA A 147 -49.94 30.77 -1.34
N CYS A 148 -50.51 29.90 -0.48
CA CYS A 148 -51.20 28.68 -0.93
C CYS A 148 -52.47 28.97 -1.75
N GLY A 149 -53.16 30.07 -1.46
CA GLY A 149 -54.35 30.50 -2.21
C GLY A 149 -54.08 31.01 -3.63
N LEU A 150 -52.84 31.46 -3.94
CA LEU A 150 -52.48 31.99 -5.27
C LEU A 150 -52.07 30.91 -6.29
N GLU A 151 -51.74 29.70 -5.84
CA GLU A 151 -51.36 28.57 -6.72
C GLU A 151 -52.39 27.42 -6.73
N GLY A 152 -53.53 27.56 -6.06
CA GLY A 152 -54.58 26.52 -6.05
C GLY A 152 -54.16 25.22 -5.34
N ALA A 153 -53.16 25.28 -4.47
CA ALA A 153 -52.70 24.13 -3.70
C ALA A 153 -53.48 24.02 -2.37
N SER A 154 -54.15 22.90 -2.15
CA SER A 154 -54.83 22.59 -0.88
C SER A 154 -53.80 22.33 0.23
N CYS A 155 -53.93 23.04 1.35
CA CYS A 155 -53.10 22.89 2.55
C CYS A 155 -53.32 21.57 3.31
N ASP A 156 -54.27 20.72 2.88
CA ASP A 156 -54.52 19.41 3.50
C ASP A 156 -53.45 18.35 3.13
N ALA A 157 -52.47 18.70 2.31
CA ALA A 157 -51.46 17.77 1.78
C ALA A 157 -50.17 17.63 2.63
N PHE A 158 -50.02 18.37 3.74
CA PHE A 158 -48.81 18.30 4.57
C PHE A 158 -49.13 17.89 6.01
N PRO A 159 -48.87 16.63 6.42
CA PRO A 159 -49.02 16.25 7.81
C PRO A 159 -47.83 16.76 8.62
N LEU A 160 -48.10 17.73 9.49
CA LEU A 160 -47.27 18.06 10.65
C LEU A 160 -47.06 16.81 11.51
N ILE A 161 -45.79 16.44 11.73
CA ILE A 161 -45.43 15.31 12.58
C ILE A 161 -45.74 15.68 14.03
N ALA A 162 -46.84 15.14 14.56
CA ALA A 162 -47.10 15.08 15.99
C ALA A 162 -46.26 13.95 16.61
N VAL A 163 -45.42 14.32 17.57
CA VAL A 163 -44.76 13.38 18.48
C VAL A 163 -45.81 12.88 19.47
N GLN A 164 -46.17 11.59 19.42
CA GLN A 164 -46.48 10.83 20.65
C GLN A 164 -46.51 9.31 20.47
N SER A 165 -46.12 8.70 21.59
CA SER A 165 -45.87 7.31 22.00
C SER A 165 -46.92 6.22 21.72
N LYS A 166 -46.36 5.01 21.51
CA LYS A 166 -46.79 3.64 21.91
C LYS A 166 -48.25 3.18 21.65
N SER A 167 -48.37 2.12 20.85
CA SER A 167 -49.05 0.87 21.27
C SER A 167 -48.53 -0.34 20.47
N GLU A 168 -48.36 -1.46 21.17
CA GLU A 168 -47.88 -2.74 20.65
C GLU A 168 -49.04 -3.54 20.05
N ALA A 169 -48.86 -4.05 18.83
CA ALA A 169 -49.65 -5.18 18.31
C ALA A 169 -48.80 -6.05 17.37
N LYS A 170 -48.53 -7.27 17.85
CA LYS A 170 -48.15 -8.52 17.16
C LYS A 170 -47.63 -8.38 15.73
N ARG A 171 -46.30 -8.30 15.59
CA ARG A 171 -45.60 -8.37 14.30
C ARG A 171 -44.86 -9.70 14.19
N SER A 172 -45.25 -10.49 13.20
CA SER A 172 -44.53 -11.68 12.72
C SER A 172 -43.05 -11.38 12.50
N GLU A 173 -42.22 -12.26 13.02
CA GLU A 173 -40.77 -12.36 12.87
C GLU A 173 -40.27 -11.92 11.48
N LYS A 174 -39.53 -10.80 11.42
CA LYS A 174 -38.62 -10.36 10.33
C LYS A 174 -38.07 -8.95 10.64
N LYS A 175 -37.56 -8.74 11.84
CA LYS A 175 -36.88 -7.50 12.24
C LYS A 175 -35.53 -7.91 12.84
N PHE A 176 -34.43 -7.34 12.34
CA PHE A 176 -33.11 -7.51 12.92
C PHE A 176 -32.63 -6.12 13.34
N ASP A 177 -32.30 -5.98 14.63
CA ASP A 177 -31.62 -4.81 15.17
C ASP A 177 -30.13 -5.15 15.27
N VAL A 178 -29.29 -4.31 14.68
CA VAL A 178 -27.83 -4.32 14.91
C VAL A 178 -27.55 -3.15 15.84
N THR A 179 -27.22 -3.46 17.09
CA THR A 179 -27.12 -2.48 18.20
C THR A 179 -25.75 -1.82 18.33
N ASP A 180 -24.80 -2.15 17.46
CA ASP A 180 -23.41 -1.68 17.54
C ASP A 180 -23.15 -0.47 16.64
N ALA A 181 -22.68 0.62 17.25
CA ALA A 181 -22.42 1.92 16.63
C ALA A 181 -21.31 1.90 15.54
N MET A 182 -20.43 0.90 15.60
CA MET A 182 -19.23 0.81 14.75
C MET A 182 -19.39 -0.12 13.53
N HIS A 183 -20.58 -0.71 13.35
CA HIS A 183 -20.89 -1.50 12.16
C HIS A 183 -21.08 -0.59 10.94
N SER A 184 -20.36 -0.88 9.85
CA SER A 184 -20.44 -0.15 8.56
C SER A 184 -21.82 -0.27 7.87
N LEU A 185 -22.74 -1.03 8.47
CA LEU A 185 -24.09 -1.31 8.00
C LEU A 185 -25.09 -0.83 9.06
N HIS A 186 -25.07 0.47 9.32
CA HIS A 186 -25.95 1.15 10.27
C HIS A 186 -27.38 1.32 9.73
N ALA A 187 -28.01 0.25 9.27
CA ALA A 187 -29.32 0.31 8.63
C ALA A 187 -30.22 -0.87 9.01
N GLN A 188 -31.37 -0.54 9.62
CA GLN A 188 -32.53 -1.43 9.66
C GLN A 188 -33.07 -1.59 8.22
N PHE A 189 -32.65 -2.61 7.49
CA PHE A 189 -33.21 -2.87 6.16
C PHE A 189 -34.59 -3.56 6.27
N ARG A 190 -35.68 -2.79 6.10
CA ARG A 190 -36.98 -3.37 5.75
C ARG A 190 -37.29 -3.12 4.28
N CYS A 191 -37.31 -4.20 3.50
CA CYS A 191 -37.60 -4.21 2.06
C CYS A 191 -39.09 -3.95 1.71
N GLN A 192 -39.84 -3.21 2.54
CA GLN A 192 -41.22 -2.83 2.21
C GLN A 192 -41.43 -1.35 2.48
N ARG A 193 -41.26 -0.54 1.43
CA ARG A 193 -41.63 0.89 1.39
C ARG A 193 -40.87 1.81 2.36
N GLN A 194 -39.72 1.40 2.89
CA GLN A 194 -38.86 2.32 3.65
C GLN A 194 -37.91 3.08 2.71
N PRO A 195 -37.56 4.33 3.05
CA PRO A 195 -36.55 5.10 2.32
C PRO A 195 -35.18 4.42 2.42
N PHE A 196 -34.37 4.56 1.37
CA PHE A 196 -33.03 3.99 1.32
C PHE A 196 -32.16 4.65 2.41
N PRO A 197 -31.39 3.90 3.21
CA PRO A 197 -30.51 4.49 4.21
C PRO A 197 -29.33 5.14 3.48
N ILE A 198 -29.39 6.45 3.25
CA ILE A 198 -28.31 7.23 2.65
C ILE A 198 -27.85 8.28 3.66
N MET A 199 -26.54 8.43 3.79
CA MET A 199 -25.94 9.53 4.55
C MET A 199 -26.27 10.86 3.82
N PRO A 200 -26.85 11.86 4.50
CA PRO A 200 -27.24 13.11 3.87
C PRO A 200 -26.04 13.76 3.16
N GLY A 201 -26.17 14.04 1.85
CA GLY A 201 -25.18 14.78 1.06
C GLY A 201 -24.48 14.04 -0.08
N HIS A 202 -24.84 12.79 -0.41
CA HIS A 202 -24.14 12.06 -1.49
C HIS A 202 -24.59 12.54 -2.90
N PRO A 203 -23.67 13.07 -3.74
CA PRO A 203 -23.99 13.51 -5.09
C PRO A 203 -24.09 12.28 -6.00
N GLY A 204 -25.29 11.95 -6.47
CA GLY A 204 -25.46 10.90 -7.48
C GLY A 204 -26.76 10.11 -7.46
N ILE A 205 -27.61 10.29 -6.44
CA ILE A 205 -28.90 9.59 -6.35
C ILE A 205 -30.03 10.62 -6.46
N PRO A 206 -30.93 10.51 -7.46
CA PRO A 206 -32.03 11.46 -7.60
C PRO A 206 -33.02 11.34 -6.43
N ALA A 207 -33.61 12.47 -6.04
CA ALA A 207 -34.41 12.62 -4.81
C ALA A 207 -35.75 11.85 -4.81
N ASP A 208 -36.13 11.28 -5.94
CA ASP A 208 -37.29 10.42 -6.12
C ASP A 208 -36.98 8.95 -5.76
N ALA A 209 -35.77 8.45 -6.10
CA ALA A 209 -35.29 7.12 -5.75
C ALA A 209 -35.10 6.90 -4.23
N THR A 210 -34.88 7.97 -3.48
CA THR A 210 -34.73 7.96 -2.01
C THR A 210 -36.06 7.75 -1.26
N SER A 211 -37.20 8.04 -1.89
CA SER A 211 -38.50 8.11 -1.19
C SER A 211 -39.13 6.73 -0.91
N ARG A 212 -38.83 5.69 -1.72
CA ARG A 212 -39.33 4.32 -1.54
C ARG A 212 -38.37 3.29 -2.16
N CYS A 213 -37.88 2.32 -1.38
CA CYS A 213 -37.13 1.17 -1.92
C CYS A 213 -38.06 0.30 -2.81
N GLN A 214 -37.79 0.26 -4.13
CA GLN A 214 -38.52 -0.54 -5.13
C GLN A 214 -37.70 -1.75 -5.67
N CYS A 215 -36.66 -2.18 -4.96
CA CYS A 215 -35.86 -3.34 -5.38
C CYS A 215 -36.78 -4.56 -5.62
N GLY A 216 -36.65 -5.18 -6.80
CA GLY A 216 -37.40 -6.39 -7.17
C GLY A 216 -38.69 -6.21 -7.98
N LEU A 217 -39.07 -4.98 -8.37
CA LEU A 217 -40.25 -4.74 -9.25
C LEU A 217 -39.86 -4.16 -10.62
N THR A 218 -39.22 -2.99 -10.66
CA THR A 218 -38.85 -2.31 -11.92
C THR A 218 -37.50 -1.58 -11.87
N LEU A 219 -36.81 -1.58 -10.74
CA LEU A 219 -35.60 -0.80 -10.52
C LEU A 219 -34.44 -1.28 -11.42
N THR A 220 -33.87 -0.38 -12.20
CA THR A 220 -32.64 -0.60 -12.97
C THR A 220 -31.46 0.18 -12.37
N VAL A 221 -30.25 -0.03 -12.90
CA VAL A 221 -29.08 0.71 -12.45
C VAL A 221 -29.16 2.18 -12.84
N SER A 222 -29.83 2.54 -13.94
CA SER A 222 -30.04 3.94 -14.33
C SER A 222 -30.86 4.74 -13.30
N ASP A 223 -31.72 4.05 -12.55
CA ASP A 223 -32.51 4.67 -11.48
C ASP A 223 -31.66 4.93 -10.23
N LEU A 224 -30.57 4.17 -10.04
CA LEU A 224 -29.64 4.33 -8.93
C LEU A 224 -28.54 5.34 -9.21
N ILE A 225 -28.10 5.41 -10.46
CA ILE A 225 -26.91 6.16 -10.87
C ILE A 225 -27.24 6.86 -12.19
N SER A 226 -27.12 8.18 -12.21
CA SER A 226 -27.35 8.97 -13.42
C SER A 226 -26.25 8.75 -14.47
N ASN A 227 -26.61 8.79 -15.76
CA ASN A 227 -25.68 8.76 -16.91
C ASN A 227 -24.82 7.49 -17.04
N VAL A 228 -25.34 6.32 -16.63
CA VAL A 228 -24.65 5.04 -16.78
C VAL A 228 -24.73 4.54 -18.24
N PRO A 229 -23.60 4.07 -18.84
CA PRO A 229 -23.60 3.55 -20.20
C PRO A 229 -24.26 2.16 -20.31
N GLN A 230 -24.76 1.84 -21.51
CA GLN A 230 -25.20 0.49 -21.88
C GLN A 230 -24.01 -0.49 -21.89
N PRO A 231 -24.17 -1.78 -21.50
CA PRO A 231 -25.43 -2.46 -21.17
C PRO A 231 -25.88 -2.30 -19.70
N VAL A 232 -25.14 -1.57 -18.87
CA VAL A 232 -25.41 -1.50 -17.42
C VAL A 232 -26.70 -0.74 -17.12
N ASN A 233 -27.02 0.25 -17.95
CA ASN A 233 -28.22 1.08 -17.81
C ASN A 233 -29.49 0.22 -17.58
N ASP A 234 -29.65 -0.86 -18.36
CA ASP A 234 -30.80 -1.77 -18.30
C ASP A 234 -30.64 -2.90 -17.26
N HIS A 235 -29.52 -2.95 -16.53
CA HIS A 235 -29.28 -4.00 -15.54
C HIS A 235 -30.29 -3.91 -14.40
N ARG A 236 -31.04 -4.99 -14.17
CA ARG A 236 -32.11 -5.02 -13.17
C ARG A 236 -31.54 -5.20 -11.76
N VAL A 237 -32.05 -4.40 -10.84
CA VAL A 237 -31.67 -4.44 -9.43
C VAL A 237 -32.75 -5.20 -8.67
N GLU A 238 -32.56 -6.52 -8.58
CA GLU A 238 -33.55 -7.43 -8.01
C GLU A 238 -33.62 -7.37 -6.48
N THR A 239 -32.52 -6.99 -5.83
CA THR A 239 -32.41 -6.98 -4.38
C THR A 239 -31.64 -5.78 -3.87
N VAL A 240 -31.82 -5.44 -2.59
CA VAL A 240 -31.04 -4.39 -1.93
C VAL A 240 -29.53 -4.72 -1.93
N LEU A 241 -29.17 -6.00 -1.88
CA LEU A 241 -27.78 -6.43 -1.98
C LEU A 241 -27.19 -6.16 -3.35
N GLU A 242 -27.99 -6.37 -4.39
CA GLU A 242 -27.61 -6.04 -5.75
C GLU A 242 -27.45 -4.52 -5.92
N ALA A 243 -28.34 -3.72 -5.33
CA ALA A 243 -28.22 -2.25 -5.32
C ALA A 243 -26.92 -1.79 -4.64
N ALA A 244 -26.63 -2.35 -3.45
CA ALA A 244 -25.42 -2.03 -2.70
C ALA A 244 -24.15 -2.44 -3.46
N ARG A 245 -24.16 -3.61 -4.10
CA ARG A 245 -23.05 -4.08 -4.95
C ARG A 245 -22.80 -3.13 -6.12
N VAL A 246 -23.86 -2.75 -6.84
CA VAL A 246 -23.78 -1.82 -7.98
C VAL A 246 -23.17 -0.49 -7.55
N LEU A 247 -23.67 0.11 -6.47
CA LEU A 247 -23.15 1.37 -5.93
C LEU A 247 -21.68 1.25 -5.48
N ALA A 248 -21.32 0.14 -4.82
CA ALA A 248 -19.93 -0.10 -4.40
C ALA A 248 -18.97 -0.24 -5.58
N ILE A 249 -19.37 -0.95 -6.64
CA ILE A 249 -18.56 -1.08 -7.86
C ILE A 249 -18.44 0.28 -8.56
N TRP A 250 -19.55 1.02 -8.67
CA TRP A 250 -19.57 2.30 -9.36
C TRP A 250 -18.72 3.37 -8.68
N ASN A 251 -18.72 3.41 -7.35
CA ASN A 251 -17.93 4.36 -6.57
C ASN A 251 -16.45 3.94 -6.40
N GLY A 252 -16.08 2.73 -6.79
CA GLY A 252 -14.69 2.24 -6.71
C GLY A 252 -13.71 2.93 -7.68
N VAL A 253 -12.41 2.74 -7.47
CA VAL A 253 -11.29 3.38 -8.22
C VAL A 253 -11.02 2.72 -9.60
N ARG A 254 -11.99 2.01 -10.18
CA ARG A 254 -11.80 1.27 -11.44
C ARG A 254 -12.11 2.12 -12.67
N THR A 255 -11.57 1.72 -13.83
CA THR A 255 -11.94 2.33 -15.11
C THR A 255 -13.44 2.12 -15.38
N LEU A 256 -14.05 3.01 -16.18
CA LEU A 256 -15.48 2.90 -16.53
C LEU A 256 -15.81 1.54 -17.17
N THR A 257 -14.94 1.06 -18.07
CA THR A 257 -15.08 -0.23 -18.75
C THR A 257 -15.07 -1.40 -17.76
N ASP A 258 -14.20 -1.36 -16.76
CA ASP A 258 -14.14 -2.39 -15.72
C ASP A 258 -15.38 -2.37 -14.83
N LYS A 259 -15.84 -1.17 -14.43
CA LYS A 259 -17.07 -1.00 -13.64
C LYS A 259 -18.27 -1.61 -14.36
N VAL A 260 -18.40 -1.31 -15.66
CA VAL A 260 -19.46 -1.85 -16.52
C VAL A 260 -19.43 -3.37 -16.56
N LYS A 261 -18.27 -3.93 -16.87
CA LYS A 261 -18.06 -5.38 -16.93
C LYS A 261 -18.42 -6.05 -15.60
N TRP A 262 -18.03 -5.46 -14.47
CA TRP A 262 -18.22 -6.04 -13.14
C TRP A 262 -19.67 -5.96 -12.66
N ILE A 263 -20.40 -4.90 -13.02
CA ILE A 263 -21.82 -4.80 -12.69
C ILE A 263 -22.61 -5.89 -13.42
N CYS A 264 -22.32 -6.12 -14.70
CA CYS A 264 -23.03 -7.14 -15.49
C CYS A 264 -22.55 -8.57 -15.24
N ASP A 265 -21.42 -8.79 -14.56
CA ASP A 265 -20.84 -10.12 -14.35
C ASP A 265 -21.52 -10.92 -13.22
N PRO A 266 -22.18 -12.06 -13.51
CA PRO A 266 -22.80 -12.92 -12.50
C PRO A 266 -21.81 -13.52 -11.50
N PHE A 267 -20.54 -13.70 -11.88
CA PHE A 267 -19.50 -14.22 -10.98
C PHE A 267 -19.21 -13.23 -9.84
N HIS A 268 -19.10 -11.94 -10.17
CA HIS A 268 -18.90 -10.87 -9.20
C HIS A 268 -20.13 -10.69 -8.29
N ARG A 269 -21.34 -10.88 -8.81
CA ARG A 269 -22.56 -10.98 -7.99
C ARG A 269 -22.45 -12.11 -6.96
N ARG A 270 -22.03 -13.30 -7.39
CA ARG A 270 -21.87 -14.47 -6.51
C ARG A 270 -20.79 -14.26 -5.44
N ILE A 271 -19.67 -13.60 -5.76
CA ILE A 271 -18.64 -13.23 -4.78
C ILE A 271 -19.21 -12.31 -3.70
N PHE A 272 -19.96 -11.27 -4.11
CA PHE A 272 -20.57 -10.34 -3.17
C PHE A 272 -21.60 -11.03 -2.27
N GLU A 273 -22.42 -11.92 -2.82
CA GLU A 273 -23.37 -12.73 -2.04
C GLU A 273 -22.69 -13.68 -1.05
N ILE A 274 -21.55 -14.28 -1.43
CA ILE A 274 -20.74 -15.12 -0.53
C ILE A 274 -20.13 -14.26 0.58
N GLY A 275 -19.51 -13.13 0.24
CA GLY A 275 -18.95 -12.19 1.21
C GLY A 275 -20.02 -11.69 2.19
N TRP A 276 -21.22 -11.41 1.70
CA TRP A 276 -22.36 -11.04 2.52
C TRP A 276 -22.85 -12.17 3.44
N LYS A 277 -22.91 -13.41 2.94
CA LYS A 277 -23.25 -14.58 3.77
C LYS A 277 -22.22 -14.78 4.88
N ILE A 278 -20.94 -14.67 4.57
CA ILE A 278 -19.85 -14.75 5.55
C ILE A 278 -20.02 -13.63 6.57
N ALA A 279 -20.20 -12.38 6.12
CA ALA A 279 -20.39 -11.23 7.02
C ALA A 279 -21.58 -11.40 7.97
N LYS A 280 -22.67 -12.04 7.51
CA LYS A 280 -23.84 -12.32 8.34
C LYS A 280 -23.64 -13.39 9.40
N THR A 281 -22.82 -14.39 9.11
CA THR A 281 -22.58 -15.53 10.00
C THR A 281 -21.36 -15.34 10.88
N THR A 282 -20.58 -14.28 10.62
CA THR A 282 -19.33 -14.00 11.33
C THR A 282 -19.60 -13.04 12.46
N ASP A 283 -19.19 -13.41 13.67
CA ASP A 283 -19.12 -12.47 14.79
C ASP A 283 -17.98 -11.48 14.52
N TRP A 284 -18.35 -10.29 14.04
CA TRP A 284 -17.38 -9.23 13.74
C TRP A 284 -16.70 -8.68 14.98
N ASN A 285 -17.24 -8.84 16.19
CA ASN A 285 -16.50 -8.45 17.40
C ASN A 285 -15.37 -9.43 17.66
N LEU A 286 -15.62 -10.73 17.48
CA LEU A 286 -14.57 -11.76 17.51
C LEU A 286 -13.56 -11.55 16.37
N VAL A 287 -14.03 -11.21 15.16
CA VAL A 287 -13.15 -10.97 14.01
C VAL A 287 -12.41 -9.64 14.10
N LEU A 288 -12.95 -8.59 14.70
CA LEU A 288 -12.25 -7.33 14.97
C LEU A 288 -11.27 -7.48 16.14
N THR A 289 -11.59 -8.27 17.16
CA THR A 289 -10.60 -8.64 18.17
C THR A 289 -9.52 -9.56 17.60
N GLU A 290 -9.83 -10.42 16.62
CA GLU A 290 -8.83 -11.23 15.92
C GLU A 290 -8.10 -10.46 14.79
N ILE A 291 -8.69 -9.42 14.19
CA ILE A 291 -8.08 -8.55 13.15
C ILE A 291 -7.26 -7.43 13.78
N GLY A 292 -7.70 -6.86 14.90
CA GLY A 292 -6.88 -6.04 15.79
C GLY A 292 -5.69 -6.83 16.36
N LYS A 293 -5.84 -8.16 16.40
CA LYS A 293 -4.75 -9.13 16.58
C LYS A 293 -4.14 -9.64 15.25
N LYS A 294 -4.40 -9.14 14.05
CA LYS A 294 -3.74 -9.68 12.82
C LYS A 294 -2.44 -9.01 12.44
N HIS A 295 -2.16 -7.83 13.00
CA HIS A 295 -0.94 -7.07 12.74
C HIS A 295 0.14 -7.36 13.81
N HIS A 296 0.34 -8.64 14.14
CA HIS A 296 1.28 -9.06 15.19
C HIS A 296 2.74 -9.09 14.75
N LYS A 297 2.99 -9.18 13.44
CA LYS A 297 4.35 -9.35 12.96
C LYS A 297 5.02 -8.00 12.82
N ALA A 298 6.14 -7.87 13.52
CA ALA A 298 7.05 -6.76 13.29
C ALA A 298 8.09 -7.21 12.25
N LEU A 299 8.35 -6.36 11.27
CA LEU A 299 9.50 -6.48 10.39
C LEU A 299 10.59 -5.53 10.88
N VAL A 300 11.78 -6.05 11.12
CA VAL A 300 12.94 -5.23 11.54
C VAL A 300 13.95 -5.24 10.39
N VAL A 301 14.07 -4.11 9.71
CA VAL A 301 14.98 -3.90 8.58
C VAL A 301 16.26 -3.24 9.10
N VAL A 302 17.38 -3.94 8.96
CA VAL A 302 18.63 -3.59 9.67
C VAL A 302 19.85 -3.64 8.74
N PRO A 303 20.83 -2.72 8.88
CA PRO A 303 22.10 -2.83 8.17
C PRO A 303 22.80 -4.17 8.43
N GLU A 304 23.52 -4.69 7.42
CA GLU A 304 24.24 -5.97 7.54
C GLU A 304 25.31 -5.98 8.65
N THR A 305 25.79 -4.81 9.07
CA THR A 305 26.73 -4.66 10.20
C THR A 305 26.22 -5.28 11.50
N LEU A 306 24.90 -5.37 11.67
CA LEU A 306 24.22 -5.94 12.84
C LEU A 306 23.84 -7.44 12.66
N LYS A 307 24.26 -8.08 11.56
CA LYS A 307 23.88 -9.46 11.20
C LYS A 307 24.44 -10.57 12.11
N ARG A 308 25.47 -10.28 12.90
CA ARG A 308 26.19 -11.29 13.72
C ARG A 308 25.29 -12.12 14.63
N LEU A 309 24.13 -11.60 15.04
CA LEU A 309 23.22 -12.27 15.98
C LEU A 309 21.94 -12.85 15.34
N LYS A 310 21.99 -13.27 14.07
CA LYS A 310 20.88 -14.00 13.42
C LYS A 310 20.38 -15.20 14.24
N HIS A 311 21.24 -15.80 15.07
CA HIS A 311 20.90 -16.95 15.90
C HIS A 311 20.13 -16.58 17.19
N LEU A 312 20.33 -15.38 17.76
CA LEU A 312 19.61 -14.89 18.95
C LEU A 312 18.22 -14.31 18.61
N GLN A 313 17.93 -14.08 17.33
CA GLN A 313 16.63 -13.60 16.84
C GLN A 313 15.53 -14.65 16.88
N LYS A 314 15.87 -15.94 16.84
CA LYS A 314 14.89 -17.04 16.93
C LYS A 314 14.06 -17.01 18.21
N THR A 315 14.49 -16.25 19.20
CA THR A 315 13.85 -16.11 20.51
C THR A 315 12.74 -15.06 20.54
N ILE A 316 12.68 -14.13 19.57
CA ILE A 316 11.68 -13.06 19.54
C ILE A 316 10.50 -13.52 18.67
N LYS A 317 9.39 -13.89 19.32
CA LYS A 317 8.18 -14.34 18.62
C LYS A 317 7.60 -13.20 17.78
N ASN A 318 7.12 -13.53 16.59
CA ASN A 318 6.45 -12.61 15.66
C ASN A 318 7.34 -11.45 15.15
N VAL A 319 8.66 -11.64 15.09
CA VAL A 319 9.56 -10.64 14.49
C VAL A 319 10.36 -11.28 13.36
N ASP A 320 10.17 -10.77 12.15
CA ASP A 320 11.00 -11.10 10.99
C ASP A 320 12.11 -10.05 10.90
N VAL A 321 13.36 -10.46 10.68
CA VAL A 321 14.49 -9.54 10.52
C VAL A 321 15.04 -9.64 9.11
N PHE A 322 15.10 -8.51 8.42
CA PHE A 322 15.70 -8.37 7.11
C PHE A 322 16.99 -7.56 7.20
N TYR A 323 18.06 -8.09 6.60
CA TYR A 323 19.36 -7.43 6.58
C TYR A 323 19.64 -6.84 5.22
N TYR A 324 20.09 -5.59 5.19
CA TYR A 324 20.43 -4.90 3.94
C TYR A 324 21.86 -4.35 3.97
N ARG A 325 22.54 -4.37 2.82
CA ARG A 325 23.83 -3.66 2.60
C ARG A 325 23.62 -2.28 2.01
N LYS A 326 22.64 -2.19 1.12
CA LYS A 326 22.25 -0.98 0.40
C LYS A 326 20.74 -0.89 0.39
N PHE A 327 20.21 0.33 0.31
CA PHE A 327 18.76 0.53 0.23
C PHE A 327 18.15 -0.15 -1.01
N SER A 328 18.90 -0.31 -2.11
CA SER A 328 18.45 -1.06 -3.29
C SER A 328 18.04 -2.51 -3.00
N GLU A 329 18.51 -3.10 -1.90
CA GLU A 329 18.10 -4.44 -1.48
C GLU A 329 16.73 -4.48 -0.79
N VAL A 330 16.24 -3.33 -0.30
CA VAL A 330 14.88 -3.12 0.23
C VAL A 330 13.97 -2.75 -0.95
N HIS A 331 13.82 -3.70 -1.88
CA HIS A 331 13.10 -3.48 -3.13
C HIS A 331 11.68 -4.03 -3.05
N LEU A 332 10.73 -3.33 -3.69
CA LEU A 332 9.32 -3.73 -3.81
C LEU A 332 9.06 -5.12 -4.42
N ARG A 333 10.06 -5.75 -5.05
CA ARG A 333 9.92 -7.10 -5.61
C ARG A 333 10.01 -8.18 -4.53
N LYS A 334 10.60 -7.84 -3.38
CA LYS A 334 10.65 -8.73 -2.21
C LYS A 334 9.33 -8.68 -1.46
N ASN A 335 8.33 -9.38 -1.99
CA ASN A 335 6.97 -9.44 -1.44
C ASN A 335 6.95 -9.84 0.05
N GLU A 336 7.98 -10.57 0.50
CA GLU A 336 8.14 -10.94 1.90
C GLU A 336 8.35 -9.75 2.85
N LEU A 337 8.79 -8.60 2.36
CA LEU A 337 8.94 -7.37 3.13
C LEU A 337 7.63 -6.57 3.22
N PHE A 338 6.64 -6.90 2.40
CA PHE A 338 5.41 -6.12 2.23
C PHE A 338 4.17 -7.00 2.43
N ARG A 339 4.23 -7.94 3.38
CA ARG A 339 3.12 -8.84 3.67
C ARG A 339 2.01 -8.09 4.41
N ASN A 340 0.76 -8.44 4.11
CA ASN A 340 -0.42 -7.85 4.73
C ASN A 340 -0.56 -8.17 6.23
N GLU A 341 0.21 -9.13 6.76
CA GLU A 341 0.26 -9.49 8.19
C GLU A 341 1.18 -8.57 9.02
N LEU A 342 1.93 -7.67 8.38
CA LEU A 342 2.81 -6.74 9.06
C LEU A 342 2.01 -5.64 9.73
N GLY A 343 2.28 -5.42 11.01
CA GLY A 343 1.72 -4.30 11.79
C GLY A 343 2.70 -3.20 12.07
N HIS A 344 3.94 -3.59 12.31
CA HIS A 344 5.03 -2.71 12.71
C HIS A 344 6.21 -2.95 11.81
N VAL A 345 6.85 -1.89 11.36
CA VAL A 345 8.12 -1.96 10.63
C VAL A 345 9.12 -1.09 11.35
N VAL A 346 10.24 -1.65 11.78
CA VAL A 346 11.35 -0.86 12.30
C VAL A 346 12.44 -0.80 11.26
N PHE A 347 12.71 0.40 10.77
CA PHE A 347 13.77 0.65 9.82
C PHE A 347 14.97 1.29 10.53
N VAL A 348 16.04 0.52 10.69
CA VAL A 348 17.28 0.98 11.28
C VAL A 348 18.13 1.62 10.18
N MET A 349 18.51 2.88 10.34
CA MET A 349 19.32 3.63 9.38
C MET A 349 20.78 3.14 9.31
N PRO A 350 21.49 3.29 8.18
CA PRO A 350 22.90 2.92 8.10
C PRO A 350 23.78 3.90 8.87
N SER A 351 24.99 3.46 9.23
CA SER A 351 25.96 4.28 9.97
C SER A 351 26.61 5.37 9.13
N LEU A 352 26.56 5.25 7.79
CA LEU A 352 27.12 6.20 6.83
C LEU A 352 26.10 6.57 5.77
N GLU A 353 26.14 7.82 5.33
CA GLU A 353 25.33 8.30 4.23
C GLU A 353 25.68 7.59 2.92
N PRO A 354 24.71 6.96 2.24
CA PRO A 354 24.99 6.34 0.96
C PRO A 354 25.30 7.41 -0.09
N LYS A 355 26.48 7.30 -0.71
CA LYS A 355 27.04 8.33 -1.62
C LYS A 355 26.44 8.33 -3.03
N GLN A 356 25.73 7.27 -3.41
CA GLN A 356 25.22 7.08 -4.77
C GLN A 356 23.98 7.95 -5.00
N THR A 357 23.91 8.65 -6.12
CA THR A 357 22.71 9.42 -6.51
C THR A 357 21.51 8.47 -6.65
N GLY A 358 20.35 8.87 -6.12
CA GLY A 358 19.14 8.05 -6.17
C GLY A 358 19.09 6.88 -5.19
N CYS A 359 20.13 6.68 -4.36
CA CYS A 359 20.18 5.58 -3.38
C CYS A 359 19.01 5.57 -2.38
N TRP A 360 18.36 6.71 -2.15
CA TRP A 360 17.21 6.85 -1.23
C TRP A 360 15.88 6.43 -1.85
N LEU A 361 15.79 6.30 -3.18
CA LEU A 361 14.54 5.94 -3.86
C LEU A 361 13.94 4.60 -3.37
N PRO A 362 14.73 3.53 -3.18
CA PRO A 362 14.20 2.28 -2.64
C PRO A 362 13.63 2.43 -1.22
N PHE A 363 14.28 3.22 -0.37
CA PHE A 363 13.77 3.51 0.98
C PHE A 363 12.41 4.23 0.92
N VAL A 364 12.29 5.27 0.09
CA VAL A 364 11.03 6.01 -0.07
C VAL A 364 9.93 5.12 -0.64
N ALA A 365 10.25 4.29 -1.62
CA ALA A 365 9.29 3.35 -2.21
C ALA A 365 8.81 2.31 -1.20
N ALA A 366 9.72 1.75 -0.40
CA ALA A 366 9.39 0.78 0.65
C ALA A 366 8.54 1.40 1.76
N MET A 367 8.88 2.62 2.19
CA MET A 367 8.10 3.41 3.15
C MET A 367 6.67 3.60 2.66
N ASP A 368 6.48 4.06 1.42
CA ASP A 368 5.14 4.31 0.90
C ASP A 368 4.29 3.03 0.87
N MET A 369 4.89 1.90 0.50
CA MET A 369 4.21 0.60 0.51
C MET A 369 3.84 0.15 1.92
N TRP A 370 4.74 0.27 2.91
CA TRP A 370 4.42 -0.08 4.29
C TRP A 370 3.29 0.78 4.86
N LEU A 371 3.34 2.09 4.65
CA LEU A 371 2.28 3.00 5.08
C LEU A 371 0.97 2.74 4.30
N GLY A 372 1.07 2.36 3.03
CA GLY A 372 -0.09 1.96 2.21
C GLY A 372 -0.76 0.68 2.68
N ILE A 373 -0.01 -0.26 3.26
CA ILE A 373 -0.53 -1.47 3.91
C ILE A 373 -1.15 -1.14 5.28
N GLY A 374 -0.85 0.03 5.86
CA GLY A 374 -1.28 0.44 7.19
C GLY A 374 -0.31 0.04 8.30
N CYS A 375 0.96 -0.20 7.97
CA CYS A 375 2.00 -0.49 8.96
C CYS A 375 2.39 0.78 9.72
N ARG A 376 2.65 0.64 11.03
CA ARG A 376 3.33 1.67 11.81
C ARG A 376 4.83 1.59 11.57
N LEU A 377 5.42 2.65 11.02
CA LEU A 377 6.84 2.72 10.64
C LEU A 377 7.67 3.45 11.69
N TYR A 378 8.63 2.76 12.28
CA TYR A 378 9.58 3.29 13.27
C TYR A 378 10.91 3.56 12.58
N LEU A 379 11.37 4.81 12.63
CA LEU A 379 12.66 5.21 12.08
C LEU A 379 13.67 5.27 13.23
N VAL A 380 14.63 4.34 13.23
CA VAL A 380 15.62 4.21 14.30
C VAL A 380 17.00 4.45 13.75
N ALA A 381 17.84 5.15 14.51
CA ALA A 381 19.22 5.37 14.10
C ALA A 381 20.03 4.09 14.27
N GLY A 382 20.83 3.75 13.25
CA GLY A 382 21.81 2.68 13.39
C GLY A 382 23.00 3.09 14.24
N PRO A 383 23.98 2.19 14.41
CA PRO A 383 25.16 2.44 15.21
C PRO A 383 25.91 3.70 14.78
N VAL A 384 26.50 4.41 15.74
CA VAL A 384 27.26 5.63 15.48
C VAL A 384 28.58 5.28 14.80
N GLY A 385 28.81 5.78 13.59
CA GLY A 385 30.08 5.61 12.89
C GLY A 385 31.12 6.66 13.31
N ARG A 386 32.40 6.41 12.98
CA ARG A 386 33.50 7.38 13.18
C ARG A 386 33.22 8.74 12.53
N GLU A 387 32.62 8.76 11.34
CA GLU A 387 32.19 9.98 10.65
C GLU A 387 30.80 10.41 11.18
N GLN A 388 30.75 11.00 12.38
CA GLN A 388 29.50 11.42 13.02
C GLN A 388 28.67 12.38 12.14
N SER A 389 29.31 13.26 11.37
CA SER A 389 28.60 14.17 10.46
C SER A 389 27.81 13.41 9.40
N SER A 390 28.36 12.33 8.84
CA SER A 390 27.67 11.42 7.93
C SER A 390 26.47 10.75 8.59
N TRP A 391 26.65 10.29 9.83
CA TRP A 391 25.58 9.66 10.60
C TRP A 391 24.40 10.61 10.87
N PHE A 392 24.66 11.88 11.20
CA PHE A 392 23.60 12.89 11.34
C PHE A 392 22.94 13.23 10.00
N ARG A 393 23.70 13.35 8.91
CA ARG A 393 23.15 13.58 7.57
C ARG A 393 22.18 12.48 7.14
N VAL A 394 22.44 11.21 7.50
CA VAL A 394 21.49 10.10 7.26
C VAL A 394 20.15 10.37 7.93
N ALA A 395 20.15 10.74 9.21
CA ALA A 395 18.93 11.02 9.95
C ALA A 395 18.17 12.23 9.36
N GLU A 396 18.87 13.32 9.07
CA GLU A 396 18.30 14.51 8.46
C GLU A 396 17.68 14.21 7.08
N ARG A 397 18.39 13.46 6.24
CA ARG A 397 17.95 13.12 4.90
C ARG A 397 16.77 12.15 4.90
N ALA A 398 16.76 11.18 5.81
CA ALA A 398 15.61 10.32 6.03
C ALA A 398 14.36 11.13 6.41
N ARG A 399 14.48 12.08 7.35
CA ARG A 399 13.37 12.98 7.71
C ARG A 399 12.91 13.86 6.56
N SER A 400 13.84 14.39 5.77
CA SER A 400 13.50 15.22 4.61
C SER A 400 12.65 14.43 3.60
N HIS A 401 13.00 13.15 3.37
CA HIS A 401 12.22 12.25 2.52
C HIS A 401 10.83 11.94 3.10
N VAL A 402 10.76 11.68 4.41
CA VAL A 402 9.50 11.43 5.13
C VAL A 402 8.58 12.66 5.07
N HIS A 403 9.09 13.84 5.41
CA HIS A 403 8.32 15.09 5.37
C HIS A 403 7.78 15.34 3.97
N ARG A 404 8.60 15.15 2.94
CA ARG A 404 8.14 15.31 1.55
C ARG A 404 7.00 14.36 1.20
N ASP A 405 7.01 13.12 1.69
CA ASP A 405 5.90 12.19 1.45
C ASP A 405 4.63 12.60 2.21
N LEU A 406 4.79 13.05 3.47
CA LEU A 406 3.69 13.53 4.31
C LEU A 406 3.07 14.84 3.82
N GLU A 407 3.82 15.70 3.12
CA GLU A 407 3.27 16.90 2.46
C GLU A 407 2.17 16.54 1.45
N TYR A 408 2.29 15.39 0.78
CA TYR A 408 1.28 14.90 -0.16
C TYR A 408 0.21 14.03 0.51
N ARG A 409 0.54 13.38 1.64
CA ARG A 409 -0.31 12.39 2.33
C ARG A 409 -0.28 12.60 3.85
N PRO A 410 -0.84 13.70 4.36
CA PRO A 410 -0.79 14.05 5.79
C PRO A 410 -1.52 13.03 6.67
N GLU A 411 -2.50 12.29 6.12
CA GLU A 411 -3.23 11.24 6.83
C GLU A 411 -2.35 10.08 7.31
N LYS A 412 -1.14 9.92 6.74
CA LYS A 412 -0.17 8.89 7.13
C LYS A 412 0.73 9.31 8.29
N ALA A 413 0.66 10.57 8.75
CA ALA A 413 1.58 11.11 9.74
C ALA A 413 1.57 10.33 11.06
N GLU A 414 0.39 9.91 11.53
CA GLU A 414 0.24 9.16 12.79
C GLU A 414 0.88 7.76 12.76
N GLN A 415 1.11 7.22 11.56
CA GLN A 415 1.74 5.92 11.37
C GLN A 415 3.27 5.98 11.49
N ILE A 416 3.87 7.17 11.44
CA ILE A 416 5.32 7.35 11.48
C ILE A 416 5.77 7.68 12.90
N VAL A 417 6.70 6.88 13.41
CA VAL A 417 7.35 7.07 14.71
C VAL A 417 8.82 7.42 14.47
N ASP A 418 9.15 8.69 14.58
CA ASP A 418 10.53 9.18 14.44
C ASP A 418 11.30 9.04 15.75
N LYS A 419 12.31 8.16 15.75
CA LYS A 419 13.28 7.96 16.84
C LYS A 419 14.70 8.30 16.40
N LEU A 420 14.86 9.06 15.32
CA LEU A 420 16.15 9.50 14.83
C LEU A 420 16.73 10.62 15.72
N PRO A 421 18.06 10.83 15.76
CA PRO A 421 18.68 11.94 16.49
C PRO A 421 18.25 13.28 15.88
N VAL A 422 17.89 14.27 16.70
CA VAL A 422 17.30 15.54 16.24
C VAL A 422 18.36 16.47 15.64
N SER A 423 19.52 16.56 16.28
CA SER A 423 20.63 17.41 15.86
C SER A 423 21.96 16.90 16.42
N ALA A 424 23.07 17.45 15.93
CA ALA A 424 24.40 17.15 16.43
C ALA A 424 24.47 17.36 17.96
N GLY A 425 24.67 16.28 18.70
CA GLY A 425 24.75 16.30 20.17
C GLY A 425 23.45 16.02 20.92
N VAL A 426 22.31 15.84 20.24
CA VAL A 426 21.01 15.52 20.89
C VAL A 426 20.51 14.16 20.40
N ILE A 427 20.98 13.11 21.07
CA ILE A 427 20.53 11.72 20.86
C ILE A 427 19.56 11.38 22.01
N PRO A 428 18.36 10.86 21.72
CA PRO A 428 17.45 10.38 22.76
C PRO A 428 18.14 9.35 23.66
N ALA A 429 18.00 9.46 24.97
CA ALA A 429 18.63 8.56 25.93
C ALA A 429 18.13 7.10 25.81
N ASP A 430 16.94 6.91 25.23
CA ASP A 430 16.34 5.62 24.92
C ASP A 430 16.78 5.05 23.55
N SER A 431 17.62 5.78 22.80
CA SER A 431 18.01 5.38 21.45
C SER A 431 18.88 4.11 21.43
N PRO A 432 18.50 3.06 20.69
CA PRO A 432 19.28 1.83 20.58
C PRO A 432 20.73 2.04 20.10
N CYS A 433 21.01 3.09 19.32
CA CYS A 433 22.34 3.36 18.79
C CYS A 433 23.41 3.61 19.86
N LEU A 434 23.02 4.03 21.07
CA LEU A 434 23.95 4.31 22.17
C LEU A 434 24.53 3.02 22.78
N GLU A 435 23.84 1.89 22.66
CA GLU A 435 24.23 0.60 23.27
C GLU A 435 25.41 -0.09 22.54
N VAL A 436 25.63 0.28 21.28
CA VAL A 436 26.65 -0.32 20.42
C VAL A 436 28.02 0.36 20.57
N GLY A 437 28.05 1.59 21.05
CA GLY A 437 29.24 2.44 21.03
C GLY A 437 29.59 2.94 19.62
N MET A 438 30.73 3.63 19.49
CA MET A 438 31.22 4.08 18.18
C MET A 438 31.86 2.92 17.42
N ILE A 439 31.53 2.78 16.14
CA ILE A 439 32.16 1.81 15.23
C ILE A 439 33.24 2.51 14.39
N ASP A 440 34.43 1.91 14.35
CA ASP A 440 35.58 2.44 13.61
C ASP A 440 35.43 2.36 12.09
N ASP A 441 34.80 1.30 11.58
CA ASP A 441 34.63 1.02 10.15
C ASP A 441 33.20 0.48 9.90
N ASP A 442 32.54 0.91 8.83
CA ASP A 442 31.21 0.43 8.45
C ASP A 442 31.21 -1.05 8.06
N LYS A 443 32.40 -1.63 7.81
CA LYS A 443 32.61 -3.06 7.63
C LYS A 443 33.11 -3.75 8.88
N ALA A 444 33.50 -3.01 9.92
CA ALA A 444 33.93 -3.60 11.17
C ALA A 444 32.76 -4.25 11.88
N TRP A 445 33.05 -5.41 12.43
CA TRP A 445 32.07 -6.19 13.15
C TRP A 445 31.83 -5.60 14.53
N ILE A 446 30.56 -5.48 14.90
CA ILE A 446 30.17 -5.08 16.25
C ILE A 446 30.36 -6.27 17.22
N PRO A 447 30.86 -6.03 18.44
CA PRO A 447 30.91 -7.05 19.48
C PRO A 447 29.51 -7.57 19.85
N GLU A 448 29.39 -8.88 20.09
CA GLU A 448 28.13 -9.57 20.40
C GLU A 448 27.34 -8.91 21.54
N ALA A 449 28.01 -8.55 22.64
CA ALA A 449 27.37 -7.88 23.78
C ALA A 449 26.69 -6.55 23.39
N GLY A 450 27.29 -5.78 22.47
CA GLY A 450 26.71 -4.52 21.99
C GLY A 450 25.51 -4.76 21.08
N VAL A 451 25.57 -5.76 20.19
CA VAL A 451 24.44 -6.12 19.32
C VAL A 451 23.27 -6.68 20.14
N GLN A 452 23.52 -7.44 21.21
CA GLN A 452 22.47 -7.98 22.08
C GLN A 452 21.72 -6.86 22.81
N LYS A 453 22.45 -5.88 23.37
CA LYS A 453 21.85 -4.70 24.00
C LYS A 453 21.06 -3.86 23.01
N PHE A 454 21.58 -3.67 21.79
CA PHE A 454 20.86 -2.98 20.71
C PHE A 454 19.49 -3.62 20.43
N TYR A 455 19.45 -4.95 20.22
CA TYR A 455 18.18 -5.64 19.95
C TYR A 455 17.25 -5.66 21.16
N SER A 456 17.78 -5.72 22.38
CA SER A 456 16.97 -5.58 23.60
C SER A 456 16.30 -4.21 23.66
N LYS A 457 17.05 -3.13 23.39
CA LYS A 457 16.50 -1.77 23.40
C LYS A 457 15.50 -1.53 22.27
N MET A 458 15.72 -2.15 21.12
CA MET A 458 14.77 -2.15 20.01
C MET A 458 13.44 -2.83 20.37
N ALA A 459 13.48 -3.89 21.18
CA ALA A 459 12.26 -4.55 21.67
C ALA A 459 11.47 -3.61 22.60
N ASP A 460 12.14 -2.80 23.42
CA ASP A 460 11.50 -1.76 24.23
C ASP A 460 10.80 -0.71 23.35
N VAL A 461 11.44 -0.28 22.25
CA VAL A 461 10.87 0.69 21.28
C VAL A 461 9.60 0.14 20.60
N LEU A 462 9.55 -1.16 20.34
CA LEU A 462 8.36 -1.82 19.80
C LEU A 462 7.24 -1.99 20.84
N SER A 463 7.58 -1.94 22.12
CA SER A 463 6.64 -2.13 23.24
C SER A 463 6.07 -0.81 23.78
N SER A 464 6.63 0.34 23.36
CA SER A 464 6.17 1.70 23.66
C SER A 464 5.24 2.25 22.58
#